data_AF-A0A3D3W4Y9-F1
#
_entry.id   AF-A0A3D3W4Y9-F1
#
_cell.length_a   1.000
_cell.length_b   1.000
_cell.length_c   1.000
_cell.angle_alpha   90.00
_cell.angle_beta   90.00
_cell.angle_gamma   90.00
#
_symmetry.space_group_name_H-M   'P 1'
#
loop_
_entity.id
_entity.type
_entity.pdbx_description
1 polymer ?
#
loop_
_entity_poly.entity_id
_entity_poly.type
_entity_poly.pdbx_seq_one_letter_code
_entity_poly.pdbx_strand_id
1 'polypeptide(L)'
;MTVRTEFSEISILIPGYSVEDLPVDLAENEAASLWNAIACAWHPRLLSQSASLPLLRQAESQYGYPGRRIVLVPSASEAWMPHEWRTVLREQEHVILDGCTDRSEYLQAIEDRVPGPVPEGGAAISTAVSECLLWEDFTAFGVMVVQLQLLSRRRHHYVDPDQILLLAEMRAAAIAAVLGDSETARQHLQKGYEQLREVRERIYPQSCFLMDLCLPGEADSAESILSAVESGGPLNLLCSARELRQAAESSPAALDLLSQAALDGRLQILGGHAVETRTGLGSMAALIGDLQRGSAELQHLLGISVRHWARRR
;
A
#
# COMPACT_ATOMS: atom_id res chain seq x y z
N MET A 1 -28.25 -13.58 2.22
CA MET A 1 -28.47 -13.18 0.82
C MET A 1 -27.15 -13.36 0.09
N THR A 2 -27.17 -13.89 -1.12
CA THR A 2 -25.97 -14.16 -1.94
C THR A 2 -25.89 -13.16 -3.09
N VAL A 3 -24.67 -12.78 -3.47
CA VAL A 3 -24.39 -11.96 -4.66
C VAL A 3 -24.06 -12.88 -5.82
N ARG A 4 -24.60 -12.59 -7.00
CA ARG A 4 -24.33 -13.34 -8.22
C ARG A 4 -22.84 -13.26 -8.57
N THR A 5 -22.23 -14.40 -8.84
CA THR A 5 -20.89 -14.46 -9.41
C THR A 5 -20.92 -14.06 -10.88
N GLU A 6 -20.19 -13.02 -11.23
CA GLU A 6 -20.09 -12.48 -12.60
C GLU A 6 -18.70 -12.73 -13.21
N PHE A 7 -17.66 -12.77 -12.37
CA PHE A 7 -16.28 -12.90 -12.79
C PHE A 7 -15.69 -14.25 -12.33
N SER A 8 -14.94 -14.90 -13.23
CA SER A 8 -14.20 -16.11 -12.91
C SER A 8 -12.92 -15.84 -12.13
N GLU A 9 -12.30 -14.68 -12.36
CA GLU A 9 -11.01 -14.31 -11.76
C GLU A 9 -10.83 -12.79 -11.63
N ILE A 10 -10.10 -12.38 -10.59
CA ILE A 10 -9.47 -11.05 -10.47
C ILE A 10 -7.96 -11.23 -10.69
N SER A 11 -7.42 -10.64 -11.76
CA SER A 11 -6.01 -10.77 -12.15
C SER A 11 -5.28 -9.44 -11.94
N ILE A 12 -4.13 -9.47 -11.28
CA ILE A 12 -3.20 -8.34 -11.19
C ILE A 12 -2.01 -8.69 -12.06
N LEU A 13 -1.76 -7.93 -13.12
CA LEU A 13 -0.60 -8.16 -13.97
C LEU A 13 0.67 -7.68 -13.26
N ILE A 14 1.70 -8.51 -13.24
CA ILE A 14 3.01 -8.16 -12.67
C ILE A 14 4.10 -8.22 -13.75
N PRO A 15 5.13 -7.35 -13.66
CA PRO A 15 6.35 -7.56 -14.40
C PRO A 15 7.11 -8.75 -13.76
N GLY A 16 7.47 -9.75 -14.57
CA GLY A 16 8.15 -10.97 -14.10
C GLY A 16 7.25 -12.20 -13.98
N TYR A 17 7.78 -13.27 -13.37
CA TYR A 17 7.20 -14.61 -13.44
C TYR A 17 6.37 -14.99 -12.21
N SER A 18 6.70 -14.44 -11.05
CA SER A 18 6.08 -14.75 -9.77
C SER A 18 6.24 -13.59 -8.77
N VAL A 19 5.63 -13.70 -7.58
CA VAL A 19 5.79 -12.69 -6.52
C VAL A 19 7.23 -12.51 -6.02
N GLU A 20 8.14 -13.48 -6.26
CA GLU A 20 9.58 -13.33 -5.97
C GLU A 20 10.25 -12.32 -6.90
N ASP A 21 9.72 -12.17 -8.11
CA ASP A 21 10.29 -11.34 -9.16
C ASP A 21 9.73 -9.92 -9.14
N LEU A 22 8.94 -9.57 -8.11
CA LEU A 22 8.45 -8.21 -7.97
C LEU A 22 9.64 -7.24 -7.92
N PRO A 23 9.65 -6.22 -8.80
CA PRO A 23 10.78 -5.32 -8.94
C PRO A 23 10.99 -4.49 -7.67
N VAL A 24 12.26 -4.29 -7.32
CA VAL A 24 12.66 -3.57 -6.10
C VAL A 24 13.17 -2.15 -6.39
N ASP A 25 13.28 -1.80 -7.66
CA ASP A 25 13.91 -0.59 -8.20
C ASP A 25 13.01 0.16 -9.19
N LEU A 26 11.69 0.08 -8.99
CA LEU A 26 10.72 0.87 -9.75
C LEU A 26 10.80 2.36 -9.42
N ALA A 27 10.48 3.20 -10.40
CA ALA A 27 10.20 4.61 -10.17
C ALA A 27 8.95 4.76 -9.29
N GLU A 28 8.82 5.89 -8.60
CA GLU A 28 7.76 6.13 -7.60
C GLU A 28 6.35 5.87 -8.15
N ASN A 29 6.01 6.45 -9.31
CA ASN A 29 4.69 6.26 -9.93
C ASN A 29 4.43 4.81 -10.37
N GLU A 30 5.47 4.09 -10.79
CA GLU A 30 5.36 2.68 -11.17
C GLU A 30 5.17 1.79 -9.95
N ALA A 31 5.91 2.06 -8.87
CA ALA A 31 5.76 1.39 -7.59
C ALA A 31 4.37 1.65 -6.98
N ALA A 32 3.91 2.90 -7.00
CA ALA A 32 2.58 3.29 -6.53
C ALA A 32 1.49 2.58 -7.33
N SER A 33 1.58 2.60 -8.66
CA SER A 33 0.62 1.90 -9.53
C SER A 33 0.52 0.40 -9.20
N LEU A 34 1.65 -0.28 -9.03
CA LEU A 34 1.72 -1.71 -8.70
C LEU A 34 1.10 -2.02 -7.33
N TRP A 35 1.50 -1.29 -6.28
CA TRP A 35 1.00 -1.53 -4.94
C TRP A 35 -0.48 -1.17 -4.79
N ASN A 36 -0.95 -0.11 -5.46
CA ASN A 36 -2.36 0.24 -5.47
C ASN A 36 -3.20 -0.76 -6.26
N ALA A 37 -2.72 -1.31 -7.38
CA ALA A 37 -3.39 -2.42 -8.05
C ALA A 37 -3.53 -3.64 -7.13
N ILE A 38 -2.44 -4.05 -6.46
CA ILE A 38 -2.45 -5.15 -5.50
C ILE A 38 -3.50 -4.91 -4.41
N ALA A 39 -3.51 -3.72 -3.82
CA ALA A 39 -4.42 -3.38 -2.73
C ALA A 39 -5.88 -3.33 -3.21
N CYS A 40 -6.17 -2.59 -4.28
CA CYS A 40 -7.53 -2.38 -4.80
C CYS A 40 -8.16 -3.65 -5.38
N ALA A 41 -7.37 -4.63 -5.82
CA ALA A 41 -7.89 -5.92 -6.27
C ALA A 41 -8.70 -6.67 -5.18
N TRP A 42 -8.45 -6.36 -3.91
CA TRP A 42 -9.16 -6.95 -2.77
C TRP A 42 -10.43 -6.20 -2.38
N HIS A 43 -10.82 -5.17 -3.12
CA HIS A 43 -11.99 -4.36 -2.80
C HIS A 43 -13.28 -5.23 -2.73
N PRO A 44 -14.19 -5.02 -1.75
CA PRO A 44 -15.40 -5.85 -1.57
C PRO A 44 -16.28 -5.96 -2.82
N ARG A 45 -16.39 -4.88 -3.60
CA ARG A 45 -17.13 -4.86 -4.88
C ARG A 45 -16.63 -5.91 -5.87
N LEU A 46 -15.32 -6.17 -5.89
CA LEU A 46 -14.71 -7.16 -6.79
C LEU A 46 -14.87 -8.57 -6.21
N LEU A 47 -14.52 -8.75 -4.94
CA LEU A 47 -14.54 -10.06 -4.26
C LEU A 47 -15.94 -10.68 -4.19
N SER A 48 -16.97 -9.87 -3.93
CA SER A 48 -18.36 -10.36 -3.82
C SER A 48 -18.91 -10.96 -5.11
N GLN A 49 -18.35 -10.56 -6.26
CA GLN A 49 -18.79 -10.98 -7.60
C GLN A 49 -17.81 -11.94 -8.29
N SER A 50 -16.67 -12.24 -7.66
CA SER A 50 -15.63 -13.12 -8.20
C SER A 50 -15.73 -14.54 -7.65
N ALA A 51 -15.35 -15.51 -8.47
CA ALA A 51 -15.19 -16.91 -8.07
C ALA A 51 -13.84 -17.21 -7.40
N SER A 52 -12.86 -16.31 -7.51
CA SER A 52 -11.51 -16.47 -6.97
C SER A 52 -11.06 -15.27 -6.15
N LEU A 53 -10.05 -15.51 -5.30
CA LEU A 53 -9.23 -14.44 -4.73
C LEU A 53 -8.39 -13.77 -5.84
N PRO A 54 -7.87 -12.56 -5.61
CA PRO A 54 -6.94 -11.90 -6.52
C PRO A 54 -5.69 -12.73 -6.76
N LEU A 55 -5.28 -12.85 -8.03
CA LEU A 55 -4.11 -13.61 -8.45
C LEU A 55 -3.12 -12.72 -9.19
N LEU A 56 -1.83 -12.86 -8.84
CA LEU A 56 -0.76 -12.25 -9.63
C LEU A 56 -0.54 -13.09 -10.91
N ARG A 57 -0.58 -12.42 -12.06
CA ARG A 57 -0.43 -13.03 -13.39
C ARG A 57 0.70 -12.37 -14.15
N GLN A 58 1.42 -13.16 -14.94
CA GLN A 58 2.50 -12.67 -15.78
C GLN A 58 1.92 -11.79 -16.90
N ALA A 59 2.43 -10.58 -17.03
CA ALA A 59 1.95 -9.63 -18.04
C ALA A 59 2.20 -10.09 -19.49
N GLU A 60 3.14 -11.01 -19.71
CA GLU A 60 3.46 -11.59 -21.03
C GLU A 60 2.64 -12.84 -21.39
N SER A 61 1.83 -13.36 -20.46
CA SER A 61 1.13 -14.64 -20.61
C SER A 61 0.06 -14.66 -21.72
N GLN A 62 0.35 -15.30 -22.84
CA GLN A 62 -0.60 -15.42 -23.96
C GLN A 62 -1.68 -16.51 -23.76
N TYR A 63 -1.71 -17.16 -22.60
CA TYR A 63 -2.66 -18.24 -22.36
C TYR A 63 -4.07 -17.67 -22.25
N GLY A 64 -4.96 -18.16 -23.12
CA GLY A 64 -6.39 -17.88 -23.06
C GLY A 64 -6.95 -18.31 -21.71
N TYR A 65 -7.88 -17.51 -21.21
CA TYR A 65 -8.38 -17.65 -19.85
C TYR A 65 -9.87 -18.01 -19.84
N PRO A 66 -10.31 -18.96 -18.99
CA PRO A 66 -11.73 -19.31 -18.93
C PRO A 66 -12.55 -18.23 -18.21
N GLY A 67 -13.66 -17.82 -18.82
CA GLY A 67 -14.67 -16.92 -18.24
C GLY A 67 -14.25 -15.44 -18.20
N ARG A 68 -15.21 -14.58 -17.83
CA ARG A 68 -15.03 -13.12 -17.75
C ARG A 68 -14.20 -12.72 -16.52
N ARG A 69 -13.37 -11.68 -16.62
CA ARG A 69 -12.40 -11.30 -15.57
C ARG A 69 -12.36 -9.82 -15.33
N ILE A 70 -11.82 -9.45 -14.17
CA ILE A 70 -11.32 -8.11 -13.88
C ILE A 70 -9.80 -8.17 -13.93
N VAL A 71 -9.17 -7.34 -14.77
CA VAL A 71 -7.72 -7.31 -14.99
C VAL A 71 -7.19 -5.93 -14.59
N LEU A 72 -6.38 -5.89 -13.54
CA LEU A 72 -5.66 -4.70 -13.11
C LEU A 72 -4.30 -4.67 -13.79
N VAL A 73 -3.98 -3.56 -14.43
CA VAL A 73 -2.77 -3.35 -15.22
C VAL A 73 -1.96 -2.20 -14.61
N PRO A 74 -1.01 -2.51 -13.70
CA PRO A 74 -0.03 -1.54 -13.25
C PRO A 74 0.81 -1.00 -14.41
N SER A 75 1.23 0.26 -14.32
CA SER A 75 2.09 0.88 -15.34
C SER A 75 3.40 0.11 -15.55
N ALA A 76 3.99 -0.42 -14.48
CA ALA A 76 5.20 -1.27 -14.54
C ALA A 76 5.03 -2.55 -15.38
N SER A 77 3.80 -3.04 -15.53
CA SER A 77 3.47 -4.26 -16.27
C SER A 77 3.20 -3.98 -17.76
N GLU A 78 2.92 -2.74 -18.15
CA GLU A 78 2.50 -2.42 -19.52
C GLU A 78 3.56 -2.72 -20.57
N ALA A 79 4.83 -2.47 -20.25
CA ALA A 79 5.95 -2.74 -21.15
C ALA A 79 6.15 -4.25 -21.44
N TRP A 80 5.59 -5.11 -20.60
CA TRP A 80 5.66 -6.57 -20.72
C TRP A 80 4.46 -7.15 -21.49
N MET A 81 3.44 -6.34 -21.79
CA MET A 81 2.24 -6.82 -22.45
C MET A 81 2.45 -6.94 -23.98
N PRO A 82 2.09 -8.08 -24.58
CA PRO A 82 1.94 -8.21 -26.02
C PRO A 82 1.05 -7.13 -26.63
N HIS A 83 1.43 -6.63 -27.82
CA HIS A 83 0.74 -5.52 -28.48
C HIS A 83 -0.78 -5.73 -28.68
N GLU A 84 -1.20 -6.97 -28.94
CA GLU A 84 -2.61 -7.30 -29.21
C GLU A 84 -3.45 -7.55 -27.95
N TRP A 85 -2.82 -7.59 -26.77
CA TRP A 85 -3.46 -8.04 -25.54
C TRP A 85 -4.69 -7.23 -25.16
N ARG A 86 -4.62 -5.90 -25.29
CA ARG A 86 -5.75 -5.01 -24.97
C ARG A 86 -6.95 -5.27 -25.89
N THR A 87 -6.71 -5.61 -27.16
CA THR A 87 -7.75 -5.97 -28.11
C THR A 87 -8.37 -7.30 -27.73
N VAL A 88 -7.55 -8.33 -27.49
CA VAL A 88 -7.99 -9.68 -27.09
C VAL A 88 -8.84 -9.62 -25.82
N LEU A 89 -8.39 -8.88 -24.80
CA LEU A 89 -9.13 -8.81 -23.55
C LEU A 89 -10.50 -8.13 -23.71
N ARG A 90 -10.58 -7.09 -24.56
CA ARG A 90 -11.83 -6.39 -24.84
C ARG A 90 -12.79 -7.24 -25.66
N GLU A 91 -12.30 -8.00 -26.64
CA GLU A 91 -13.09 -8.95 -27.43
C GLU A 91 -13.68 -10.07 -26.56
N GLN A 92 -13.00 -10.43 -25.46
CA GLN A 92 -13.46 -11.41 -24.48
C GLN A 92 -14.29 -10.80 -23.33
N GLU A 93 -14.71 -9.55 -23.47
CA GLU A 93 -15.56 -8.82 -22.50
C GLU A 93 -14.97 -8.70 -21.08
N HIS A 94 -13.65 -8.85 -20.93
CA HIS A 94 -12.98 -8.61 -19.64
C HIS A 94 -13.06 -7.12 -19.27
N VAL A 95 -13.13 -6.84 -17.97
CA VAL A 95 -13.02 -5.49 -17.43
C VAL A 95 -11.54 -5.18 -17.20
N ILE A 96 -11.04 -4.13 -17.84
CA ILE A 96 -9.63 -3.73 -17.75
C ILE A 96 -9.53 -2.44 -16.94
N LEU A 97 -8.72 -2.46 -15.88
CA LEU A 97 -8.39 -1.33 -15.02
C LEU A 97 -6.92 -0.96 -15.27
N ASP A 98 -6.70 -0.04 -16.20
CA ASP A 98 -5.40 0.44 -16.67
C ASP A 98 -5.31 1.98 -16.61
N GLY A 99 -4.09 2.51 -16.69
CA GLY A 99 -3.84 3.96 -16.64
C GLY A 99 -4.03 4.58 -15.24
N CYS A 100 -3.95 3.77 -14.19
CA CYS A 100 -4.07 4.21 -12.80
C CYS A 100 -2.71 4.10 -12.08
N THR A 101 -2.36 5.13 -11.33
CA THR A 101 -1.19 5.20 -10.45
C THR A 101 -1.64 5.24 -8.99
N ASP A 102 -2.58 6.11 -8.68
CA ASP A 102 -3.03 6.33 -7.31
C ASP A 102 -4.21 5.44 -6.91
N ARG A 103 -4.39 5.25 -5.60
CA ARG A 103 -5.51 4.47 -5.06
C ARG A 103 -6.85 5.06 -5.47
N SER A 104 -7.01 6.38 -5.41
CA SER A 104 -8.23 7.07 -5.81
C SER A 104 -8.58 6.81 -7.27
N GLU A 105 -7.59 6.79 -8.16
CA GLU A 105 -7.77 6.49 -9.58
C GLU A 105 -8.24 5.04 -9.79
N TYR A 106 -7.67 4.07 -9.08
CA TYR A 106 -8.14 2.69 -9.12
C TYR A 106 -9.58 2.54 -8.57
N LEU A 107 -9.91 3.20 -7.45
CA LEU A 107 -11.26 3.15 -6.90
C LEU A 107 -12.28 3.78 -7.87
N GLN A 108 -11.92 4.89 -8.50
CA GLN A 108 -12.73 5.52 -9.55
C GLN A 108 -12.89 4.59 -10.76
N ALA A 109 -11.82 3.96 -11.23
CA ALA A 109 -11.88 3.01 -12.33
C ALA A 109 -12.76 1.78 -12.01
N ILE A 110 -12.73 1.30 -10.76
CA ILE A 110 -13.64 0.24 -10.28
C ILE A 110 -15.10 0.72 -10.33
N GLU A 111 -15.38 1.94 -9.86
CA GLU A 111 -16.73 2.51 -9.88
C GLU A 111 -17.28 2.60 -11.31
N ASP A 112 -16.46 3.13 -12.23
CA ASP A 112 -16.86 3.44 -13.60
C ASP A 112 -16.98 2.20 -14.50
N ARG A 113 -16.09 1.22 -14.31
CA ARG A 113 -15.92 0.11 -15.27
C ARG A 113 -16.44 -1.23 -14.76
N VAL A 114 -16.54 -1.43 -13.45
CA VAL A 114 -17.01 -2.70 -12.87
C VAL A 114 -18.49 -2.58 -12.52
N PRO A 115 -19.37 -3.45 -13.02
CA PRO A 115 -20.79 -3.42 -12.69
C PRO A 115 -21.03 -3.56 -11.18
N GLY A 116 -22.10 -2.91 -10.72
CA GLY A 116 -22.53 -2.97 -9.32
C GLY A 116 -22.94 -4.40 -8.93
N PRO A 117 -22.64 -4.86 -7.71
CA PRO A 117 -22.99 -6.21 -7.26
C PRO A 117 -24.50 -6.43 -7.30
N VAL A 118 -24.94 -7.55 -7.87
CA VAL A 118 -26.37 -7.91 -7.96
C VAL A 118 -26.69 -9.02 -6.96
N PRO A 119 -27.47 -8.74 -5.90
CA PRO A 119 -28.02 -9.78 -5.04
C PRO A 119 -28.93 -10.70 -5.83
N GLU A 120 -28.97 -11.99 -5.49
CA GLU A 120 -29.91 -12.94 -6.10
C GLU A 120 -31.36 -12.46 -5.95
N GLY A 121 -32.02 -12.21 -7.09
CA GLY A 121 -33.41 -11.72 -7.15
C GLY A 121 -33.58 -10.22 -6.86
N GLY A 122 -32.49 -9.45 -6.79
CA GLY A 122 -32.50 -8.00 -6.53
C GLY A 122 -31.98 -7.15 -7.69
N ALA A 123 -32.00 -5.83 -7.49
CA ALA A 123 -31.34 -4.87 -8.39
C ALA A 123 -29.86 -4.69 -8.01
N ALA A 124 -29.06 -4.18 -8.93
CA ALA A 124 -27.66 -3.86 -8.68
C ALA A 124 -27.51 -2.85 -7.52
N ILE A 125 -26.53 -3.09 -6.66
CA ILE A 125 -26.18 -2.20 -5.55
C ILE A 125 -25.37 -1.03 -6.11
N SER A 126 -25.81 0.19 -5.80
CA SER A 126 -25.24 1.45 -6.31
C SER A 126 -24.42 2.21 -5.26
N THR A 127 -24.06 1.57 -4.13
CA THR A 127 -23.19 2.17 -3.12
C THR A 127 -21.83 2.48 -3.74
N ALA A 128 -21.36 3.71 -3.55
CA ALA A 128 -20.06 4.14 -4.04
C ALA A 128 -18.95 3.25 -3.46
N VAL A 129 -17.94 2.95 -4.27
CA VAL A 129 -16.76 2.15 -3.92
C VAL A 129 -16.09 2.71 -2.65
N SER A 130 -15.88 4.02 -2.58
CA SER A 130 -15.26 4.70 -1.42
C SER A 130 -16.12 4.69 -0.15
N GLU A 131 -17.41 4.37 -0.24
CA GLU A 131 -18.34 4.28 0.89
C GLU A 131 -18.62 2.82 1.30
N CYS A 132 -18.02 1.85 0.60
CA CYS A 132 -18.23 0.44 0.88
C CYS A 132 -17.68 0.07 2.27
N LEU A 133 -18.45 -0.69 3.06
CA LEU A 133 -18.04 -1.01 4.43
C LEU A 133 -16.69 -1.72 4.47
N LEU A 134 -15.81 -1.25 5.36
CA LEU A 134 -14.50 -1.86 5.65
C LEU A 134 -13.57 -1.94 4.43
N TRP A 135 -13.81 -1.19 3.35
CA TRP A 135 -13.00 -1.31 2.12
C TRP A 135 -11.50 -1.11 2.38
N GLU A 136 -11.14 -0.22 3.32
CA GLU A 136 -9.76 0.00 3.75
C GLU A 136 -9.14 -1.27 4.34
N ASP A 137 -9.85 -1.97 5.23
CA ASP A 137 -9.39 -3.22 5.83
C ASP A 137 -9.19 -4.33 4.78
N PHE A 138 -10.03 -4.37 3.74
CA PHE A 138 -9.85 -5.29 2.62
C PHE A 138 -8.61 -4.96 1.78
N THR A 139 -8.38 -3.68 1.49
CA THR A 139 -7.19 -3.28 0.73
C THR A 139 -5.91 -3.53 1.53
N ALA A 140 -5.93 -3.29 2.85
CA ALA A 140 -4.84 -3.64 3.75
C ALA A 140 -4.57 -5.15 3.79
N PHE A 141 -5.63 -5.97 3.77
CA PHE A 141 -5.53 -7.42 3.73
C PHE A 141 -4.73 -7.88 2.50
N GLY A 142 -5.04 -7.32 1.33
CA GLY A 142 -4.34 -7.64 0.08
C GLY A 142 -2.85 -7.35 0.12
N VAL A 143 -2.46 -6.21 0.70
CA VAL A 143 -1.05 -5.86 0.90
C VAL A 143 -0.39 -6.86 1.85
N MET A 144 -1.06 -7.24 2.95
CA MET A 144 -0.52 -8.22 3.90
C MET A 144 -0.33 -9.61 3.30
N VAL A 145 -1.21 -10.06 2.39
CA VAL A 145 -1.03 -11.32 1.66
C VAL A 145 0.29 -11.31 0.89
N VAL A 146 0.57 -10.25 0.13
CA VAL A 146 1.82 -10.16 -0.65
C VAL A 146 3.04 -10.07 0.26
N GLN A 147 2.99 -9.27 1.33
CA GLN A 147 4.08 -9.18 2.31
C GLN A 147 4.38 -10.54 2.96
N LEU A 148 3.34 -11.31 3.28
CA LEU A 148 3.49 -12.65 3.85
C LEU A 148 4.08 -13.63 2.84
N GLN A 149 3.66 -13.58 1.58
CA GLN A 149 4.25 -14.39 0.51
C GLN A 149 5.74 -14.07 0.32
N LEU A 150 6.11 -12.79 0.26
CA LEU A 150 7.51 -12.36 0.17
C LEU A 150 8.33 -12.84 1.38
N LEU A 151 7.78 -12.73 2.59
CA LEU A 151 8.43 -13.20 3.82
C LEU A 151 8.63 -14.72 3.81
N SER A 152 7.59 -15.48 3.46
CA SER A 152 7.58 -16.94 3.31
C SER A 152 8.73 -17.41 2.42
N ARG A 153 8.87 -16.78 1.26
CA ARG A 153 9.87 -17.11 0.24
C ARG A 153 11.29 -16.72 0.66
N ARG A 154 11.49 -15.54 1.28
CA ARG A 154 12.79 -15.15 1.86
C ARG A 154 13.23 -16.02 3.03
N ARG A 155 12.29 -16.69 3.69
CA ARG A 155 12.57 -17.67 4.76
C ARG A 155 12.72 -19.10 4.23
N HIS A 156 12.51 -19.33 2.93
CA HIS A 156 12.45 -20.67 2.32
C HIS A 156 11.44 -21.62 2.99
N HIS A 157 10.41 -21.05 3.63
CA HIS A 157 9.33 -21.77 4.30
C HIS A 157 8.04 -21.51 3.52
N TYR A 158 7.83 -22.25 2.43
CA TYR A 158 6.71 -22.10 1.49
C TYR A 158 5.37 -22.59 2.07
N VAL A 159 4.88 -21.89 3.10
CA VAL A 159 3.57 -22.12 3.70
C VAL A 159 2.60 -21.09 3.15
N ASP A 160 1.58 -21.55 2.45
CA ASP A 160 0.46 -20.74 1.98
C ASP A 160 -0.74 -20.88 2.94
N PRO A 161 -1.61 -19.86 3.03
CA PRO A 161 -2.89 -20.00 3.71
C PRO A 161 -3.77 -21.05 3.04
N ASP A 162 -4.70 -21.63 3.79
CA ASP A 162 -5.74 -22.49 3.22
C ASP A 162 -6.59 -21.66 2.25
N GLN A 163 -6.33 -21.84 0.94
CA GLN A 163 -6.95 -21.05 -0.11
C GLN A 163 -8.46 -21.23 -0.18
N ILE A 164 -8.98 -22.41 0.20
CA ILE A 164 -10.41 -22.70 0.15
C ILE A 164 -11.11 -21.96 1.28
N LEU A 165 -10.59 -22.09 2.50
CA LEU A 165 -11.14 -21.40 3.66
C LEU A 165 -11.00 -19.89 3.50
N LEU A 166 -9.84 -19.40 3.06
CA LEU A 166 -9.60 -17.98 2.87
C LEU A 166 -10.54 -17.39 1.81
N LEU A 167 -10.74 -18.08 0.68
CA LEU A 167 -11.72 -17.66 -0.33
C LEU A 167 -13.14 -17.58 0.25
N ALA A 168 -13.56 -18.59 1.00
CA ALA A 168 -14.90 -18.62 1.59
C ALA A 168 -15.11 -17.46 2.57
N GLU A 169 -14.16 -17.23 3.48
CA GLU A 169 -14.23 -16.17 4.48
C GLU A 169 -14.19 -14.78 3.83
N MET A 170 -13.23 -14.53 2.92
CA MET A 170 -13.09 -13.22 2.27
C MET A 170 -14.28 -12.89 1.36
N ARG A 171 -14.83 -13.88 0.66
CA ARG A 171 -16.04 -13.68 -0.16
C ARG A 171 -17.27 -13.44 0.70
N ALA A 172 -17.43 -14.17 1.81
CA ALA A 172 -18.53 -13.93 2.75
C ALA A 172 -18.46 -12.53 3.38
N ALA A 173 -17.25 -12.10 3.78
CA ALA A 173 -17.00 -10.75 4.28
C ALA A 173 -17.38 -9.69 3.23
N ALA A 174 -16.94 -9.88 1.98
CA ALA A 174 -17.20 -8.93 0.90
C ALA A 174 -18.69 -8.81 0.56
N ILE A 175 -19.41 -9.93 0.54
CA ILE A 175 -20.86 -9.96 0.34
C ILE A 175 -21.56 -9.19 1.47
N ALA A 176 -21.20 -9.45 2.72
CA ALA A 176 -21.79 -8.75 3.87
C ALA A 176 -21.50 -7.24 3.82
N ALA A 177 -20.26 -6.85 3.48
CA ALA A 177 -19.86 -5.45 3.34
C ALA A 177 -20.68 -4.70 2.28
N VAL A 178 -20.85 -5.32 1.10
CA VAL A 178 -21.65 -4.78 0.00
C VAL A 178 -23.14 -4.68 0.36
N LEU A 179 -23.66 -5.60 1.18
CA LEU A 179 -25.04 -5.59 1.65
C LEU A 179 -25.27 -4.67 2.87
N GLY A 180 -24.24 -4.00 3.38
CA GLY A 180 -24.36 -3.10 4.53
C GLY A 180 -24.34 -3.80 5.90
N ASP A 181 -24.02 -5.09 5.97
CA ASP A 181 -23.93 -5.85 7.22
C ASP A 181 -22.51 -5.76 7.81
N SER A 182 -22.28 -4.71 8.61
CA SER A 182 -20.98 -4.43 9.24
C SER A 182 -20.52 -5.52 10.21
N GLU A 183 -21.46 -6.14 10.94
CA GLU A 183 -21.13 -7.13 11.97
C GLU A 183 -20.61 -8.41 11.31
N THR A 184 -21.39 -8.97 10.38
CA THR A 184 -21.01 -10.18 9.63
C THR A 184 -19.74 -9.94 8.81
N ALA A 185 -19.61 -8.77 8.16
CA ALA A 185 -18.42 -8.43 7.39
C ALA A 185 -17.16 -8.47 8.26
N ARG A 186 -17.21 -7.84 9.45
CA ARG A 186 -16.09 -7.81 10.39
C ARG A 186 -15.73 -9.19 10.92
N GLN A 187 -16.73 -10.02 11.25
CA GLN A 187 -16.50 -11.38 11.75
C GLN A 187 -15.75 -12.25 10.72
N HIS A 188 -16.18 -12.25 9.46
CA HIS A 188 -15.52 -13.01 8.40
C HIS A 188 -14.15 -12.44 8.03
N LEU A 189 -14.01 -11.11 7.98
CA LEU A 189 -12.73 -10.45 7.72
C LEU A 189 -11.70 -10.74 8.82
N GLN A 190 -12.12 -10.73 10.09
CA GLN A 190 -11.28 -11.09 11.22
C GLN A 190 -10.72 -12.51 11.08
N LYS A 191 -11.54 -13.49 10.70
CA LYS A 191 -11.08 -14.87 10.44
C LYS A 191 -10.06 -14.94 9.31
N GLY A 192 -10.21 -14.12 8.26
CA GLY A 192 -9.19 -13.95 7.21
C GLY A 192 -7.86 -13.49 7.81
N TYR A 193 -7.87 -12.43 8.63
CA TYR A 193 -6.67 -11.92 9.29
C TYR A 193 -6.03 -12.92 10.26
N GLU A 194 -6.85 -13.69 10.99
CA GLU A 194 -6.38 -14.75 11.88
C GLU A 194 -5.62 -15.83 11.08
N GLN A 195 -6.09 -16.22 9.91
CA GLN A 195 -5.37 -17.15 9.03
C GLN A 195 -4.01 -16.59 8.58
N LEU A 196 -3.93 -15.31 8.18
CA LEU A 196 -2.64 -14.70 7.83
C LEU A 196 -1.69 -14.67 9.03
N ARG A 197 -2.20 -14.38 10.23
CA ARG A 197 -1.43 -14.41 11.47
C ARG A 197 -0.89 -15.81 11.76
N GLU A 198 -1.72 -16.85 11.64
CA GLU A 198 -1.30 -18.24 11.87
C GLU A 198 -0.19 -18.66 10.90
N VAL A 199 -0.33 -18.33 9.61
CA VAL A 199 0.70 -18.61 8.60
C VAL A 199 1.99 -17.85 8.93
N ARG A 200 1.88 -16.56 9.29
CA ARG A 200 3.03 -15.76 9.72
C ARG A 200 3.72 -16.38 10.94
N GLU A 201 2.99 -16.82 11.95
CA GLU A 201 3.60 -17.40 13.16
C GLU A 201 4.36 -18.71 12.87
N ARG A 202 3.92 -19.49 11.88
CA ARG A 202 4.66 -20.68 11.41
C ARG A 202 5.95 -20.32 10.68
N ILE A 203 5.98 -19.21 9.95
CA ILE A 203 7.14 -18.75 9.17
C ILE A 203 8.11 -17.93 10.03
N TYR A 204 7.57 -17.04 10.87
CA TYR A 204 8.30 -16.06 11.67
C TYR A 204 7.51 -15.65 12.94
N PRO A 205 7.71 -16.36 14.07
CA PRO A 205 6.94 -16.15 15.30
C PRO A 205 7.40 -14.94 16.14
N GLN A 206 8.47 -14.24 15.74
CA GLN A 206 8.98 -13.09 16.49
C GLN A 206 8.05 -11.89 16.34
N SER A 207 8.12 -10.93 17.26
CA SER A 207 7.40 -9.66 17.13
C SER A 207 7.88 -8.87 15.91
N CYS A 208 6.93 -8.47 15.05
CA CYS A 208 7.19 -7.50 13.99
C CYS A 208 6.60 -6.16 14.41
N PHE A 209 7.36 -5.09 14.16
CA PHE A 209 6.90 -3.73 14.34
C PHE A 209 6.90 -3.07 12.96
N LEU A 210 5.79 -2.44 12.61
CA LEU A 210 5.72 -1.58 11.42
C LEU A 210 6.11 -0.17 11.86
N MET A 211 7.01 0.43 11.10
CA MET A 211 7.41 1.82 11.29
C MET A 211 7.10 2.55 10.00
N ASP A 212 6.16 3.49 10.09
CA ASP A 212 5.92 4.43 9.00
C ASP A 212 6.98 5.52 9.07
N LEU A 213 7.63 5.83 7.94
CA LEU A 213 8.75 6.75 7.85
C LEU A 213 8.58 7.64 6.61
N CYS A 214 8.51 8.94 6.81
CA CYS A 214 8.65 9.92 5.75
C CYS A 214 10.13 10.23 5.55
N LEU A 215 10.63 9.88 4.36
CA LEU A 215 12.02 10.08 3.94
C LEU A 215 12.04 11.13 2.82
N PRO A 216 12.09 12.44 3.12
CA PRO A 216 12.19 13.43 2.06
C PRO A 216 13.47 13.20 1.27
N GLY A 217 13.34 13.11 -0.04
CA GLY A 217 14.43 13.07 -1.01
C GLY A 217 15.09 14.45 -1.14
N GLU A 218 16.29 14.48 -1.73
CA GLU A 218 17.01 15.74 -1.96
C GLU A 218 16.27 16.70 -2.92
N ALA A 219 15.37 16.16 -3.74
CA ALA A 219 14.56 16.91 -4.70
C ALA A 219 13.16 17.27 -4.17
N ASP A 220 12.76 16.74 -3.00
CA ASP A 220 11.43 17.00 -2.46
C ASP A 220 11.34 18.44 -1.95
N SER A 221 10.24 19.10 -2.32
CA SER A 221 9.97 20.45 -1.87
C SER A 221 9.61 20.48 -0.38
N ALA A 222 9.93 21.59 0.29
CA ALA A 222 9.47 21.84 1.65
C ALA A 222 7.92 21.81 1.74
N GLU A 223 7.22 22.17 0.66
CA GLU A 223 5.75 22.16 0.59
C GLU A 223 5.17 20.74 0.75
N SER A 224 5.82 19.73 0.16
CA SER A 224 5.37 18.33 0.28
C SER A 224 5.43 17.83 1.73
N ILE A 225 6.49 18.17 2.46
CA ILE A 225 6.64 17.82 3.88
C ILE A 225 5.56 18.53 4.72
N LEU A 226 5.27 19.80 4.41
CA LEU A 226 4.27 20.56 5.14
C LEU A 226 2.86 20.05 4.90
N SER A 227 2.52 19.74 3.66
CA SER A 227 1.23 19.11 3.34
C SER A 227 1.03 17.81 4.10
N ALA A 228 2.09 17.01 4.29
CA ALA A 228 2.03 15.78 5.09
C ALA A 228 1.74 16.07 6.56
N VAL A 229 2.32 17.12 7.14
CA VAL A 229 2.09 17.50 8.55
C VAL A 229 0.71 18.14 8.74
N GLU A 230 0.24 18.91 7.76
CA GLU A 230 -1.09 19.55 7.73
C GLU A 230 -2.23 18.54 7.60
N SER A 231 -1.97 17.37 7.00
CA SER A 231 -2.95 16.28 6.90
C SER A 231 -3.46 15.78 8.26
N GLY A 232 -2.74 16.11 9.35
CA GLY A 232 -3.20 15.93 10.73
C GLY A 232 -2.85 14.59 11.37
N GLY A 233 -2.35 13.62 10.60
CA GLY A 233 -1.91 12.32 11.11
C GLY A 233 -0.55 12.38 11.84
N PRO A 234 -0.22 11.38 12.69
CA PRO A 234 1.13 11.21 13.21
C PRO A 234 2.14 11.00 12.07
N LEU A 235 3.24 11.73 12.07
CA LEU A 235 4.29 11.67 11.07
C LEU A 235 5.64 11.38 11.73
N ASN A 236 6.33 10.33 11.28
CA ASN A 236 7.74 10.12 11.63
C ASN A 236 8.61 10.63 10.48
N LEU A 237 9.23 11.79 10.66
CA LEU A 237 10.04 12.45 9.64
C LEU A 237 11.52 12.15 9.88
N LEU A 238 12.18 11.53 8.90
CA LEU A 238 13.62 11.36 8.93
C LEU A 238 14.30 12.51 8.19
N CYS A 239 14.98 13.38 8.93
CA CYS A 239 15.67 14.53 8.33
C CYS A 239 16.92 14.96 9.12
N SER A 240 17.86 15.59 8.42
CA SER A 240 19.00 16.26 9.04
C SER A 240 18.64 17.68 9.51
N ALA A 241 19.43 18.25 10.42
CA ALA A 241 19.19 19.61 10.90
C ALA A 241 19.27 20.63 9.74
N ARG A 242 20.24 20.46 8.83
CA ARG A 242 20.38 21.27 7.62
C ARG A 242 19.14 21.27 6.74
N GLU A 243 18.51 20.11 6.50
CA GLU A 243 17.31 20.02 5.65
C GLU A 243 16.16 20.81 6.26
N LEU A 244 15.96 20.67 7.57
CA LEU A 244 14.94 21.42 8.29
C LEU A 244 15.23 22.93 8.31
N ARG A 245 16.50 23.34 8.47
CA ARG A 245 16.90 24.75 8.37
C ARG A 245 16.60 25.31 6.99
N GLN A 246 16.93 24.59 5.92
CA GLN A 246 16.66 25.03 4.55
C GLN A 246 15.15 25.17 4.28
N ALA A 247 14.35 24.25 4.80
CA ALA A 247 12.90 24.35 4.75
C ALA A 247 12.38 25.59 5.51
N ALA A 248 12.93 25.86 6.70
CA ALA A 248 12.58 27.05 7.50
C ALA A 248 12.99 28.37 6.85
N GLU A 249 14.15 28.43 6.19
CA GLU A 249 14.61 29.59 5.43
C GLU A 249 13.69 29.89 4.24
N SER A 250 13.15 28.84 3.62
CA SER A 250 12.23 28.95 2.49
C SER A 250 10.81 29.36 2.92
N SER A 251 10.39 29.00 4.14
CA SER A 251 9.09 29.37 4.70
C SER A 251 9.12 29.39 6.23
N PRO A 252 9.12 30.58 6.88
CA PRO A 252 9.07 30.65 8.34
C PRO A 252 7.78 30.06 8.95
N ALA A 253 6.65 30.23 8.28
CA ALA A 253 5.37 29.66 8.71
C ALA A 253 5.40 28.12 8.75
N ALA A 254 6.20 27.50 7.89
CA ALA A 254 6.44 26.06 7.89
C ALA A 254 7.08 25.58 9.18
N LEU A 255 8.04 26.34 9.69
CA LEU A 255 8.76 25.99 10.91
C LEU A 255 7.85 26.06 12.14
N ASP A 256 7.02 27.09 12.23
CA ASP A 256 6.03 27.22 13.31
C ASP A 256 5.07 26.03 13.32
N LEU A 257 4.63 25.59 12.14
CA LEU A 257 3.77 24.42 11.99
C LEU A 257 4.47 23.11 12.40
N LEU A 258 5.72 22.91 12.00
CA LEU A 258 6.52 21.74 12.38
C LEU A 258 6.80 21.72 13.89
N SER A 259 7.15 22.87 14.46
CA SER A 259 7.37 23.05 15.89
C SER A 259 6.11 22.74 16.70
N GLN A 260 4.97 23.28 16.28
CA GLN A 260 3.69 23.00 16.92
C GLN A 260 3.30 21.52 16.80
N ALA A 261 3.44 20.92 15.62
CA ALA A 261 3.16 19.50 15.42
C ALA A 261 4.06 18.61 16.28
N ALA A 262 5.31 18.99 16.48
CA ALA A 262 6.24 18.28 17.34
C ALA A 262 5.87 18.40 18.83
N LEU A 263 5.47 19.59 19.28
CA LEU A 263 4.98 19.83 20.65
C LEU A 263 3.68 19.08 20.95
N ASP A 264 2.78 18.99 19.96
CA ASP A 264 1.52 18.26 20.05
C ASP A 264 1.71 16.73 20.00
N GLY A 265 2.93 16.24 19.72
CA GLY A 265 3.23 14.82 19.56
C GLY A 265 2.75 14.22 18.24
N ARG A 266 2.35 15.06 17.27
CA ARG A 266 1.95 14.65 15.91
C ARG A 266 3.15 14.49 14.97
N LEU A 267 4.27 15.14 15.26
CA LEU A 267 5.50 15.01 14.48
C LEU A 267 6.62 14.43 15.35
N GLN A 268 7.16 13.30 14.94
CA GLN A 268 8.36 12.72 15.52
C GLN A 268 9.53 12.86 14.56
N ILE A 269 10.55 13.61 14.96
CA ILE A 269 11.80 13.68 14.20
C ILE A 269 12.66 12.47 14.53
N LEU A 270 13.17 11.84 13.49
CA LEU A 270 14.18 10.80 13.50
C LEU A 270 15.43 11.37 12.83
N GLY A 271 16.50 11.61 13.57
CA GLY A 271 17.64 12.31 12.99
C GLY A 271 18.77 12.54 13.96
N GLY A 272 19.24 13.79 14.05
CA GLY A 272 20.30 14.18 14.98
C GLY A 272 21.62 14.52 14.29
N HIS A 273 21.81 14.16 13.02
CA HIS A 273 22.92 14.67 12.22
C HIS A 273 22.71 16.14 11.87
N ALA A 274 23.76 16.97 11.98
CA ALA A 274 23.72 18.32 11.43
C ALA A 274 23.67 18.23 9.90
N VAL A 275 24.62 17.47 9.36
CA VAL A 275 24.68 17.09 7.95
C VAL A 275 24.87 15.57 7.89
N GLU A 276 23.97 14.86 7.21
CA GLU A 276 24.10 13.41 7.01
C GLU A 276 25.33 13.09 6.14
N THR A 277 26.48 12.90 6.78
CA THR A 277 27.75 12.54 6.14
C THR A 277 28.01 11.04 6.22
N ARG A 278 28.96 10.55 5.41
CA ARG A 278 29.40 9.14 5.45
C ARG A 278 30.21 8.88 6.71
N THR A 279 29.55 8.45 7.78
CA THR A 279 30.18 8.32 9.12
C THR A 279 31.34 7.33 9.13
N GLY A 280 31.32 6.30 8.26
CA GLY A 280 32.42 5.32 8.15
C GLY A 280 33.73 5.89 7.60
N LEU A 281 33.73 7.10 7.05
CA LEU A 281 34.93 7.79 6.53
C LEU A 281 35.48 8.86 7.50
N GLY A 282 34.76 9.13 8.60
CA GLY A 282 35.12 10.17 9.57
C GLY A 282 35.74 9.62 10.86
N SER A 283 36.33 10.51 11.66
CA SER A 283 36.73 10.17 13.02
C SER A 283 35.52 10.15 13.95
N MET A 284 35.62 9.40 15.06
CA MET A 284 34.58 9.41 16.11
C MET A 284 34.31 10.83 16.64
N ALA A 285 35.35 11.66 16.76
CA ALA A 285 35.21 13.06 17.20
C ALA A 285 34.39 13.90 16.20
N ALA A 286 34.57 13.67 14.89
CA ALA A 286 33.79 14.34 13.86
C ALA A 286 32.30 13.94 13.93
N LEU A 287 32.02 12.64 14.14
CA LEU A 287 30.66 12.14 14.32
C LEU A 287 29.98 12.73 15.56
N ILE A 288 30.67 12.71 16.72
CA ILE A 288 30.14 13.30 17.95
C ILE A 288 29.84 14.79 17.76
N GLY A 289 30.78 15.53 17.16
CA GLY A 289 30.59 16.95 16.89
C GLY A 289 29.43 17.23 15.94
N ASP A 290 29.22 16.37 14.94
CA ASP A 290 28.08 16.47 14.04
C ASP A 290 26.74 16.23 14.74
N LEU A 291 26.65 15.17 15.56
CA LEU A 291 25.44 14.86 16.32
C LEU A 291 25.11 15.94 17.36
N GLN A 292 26.12 16.51 18.01
CA GLN A 292 25.93 17.61 18.96
C GLN A 292 25.41 18.87 18.27
N ARG A 293 25.99 19.23 17.12
CA ARG A 293 25.51 20.36 16.32
C ARG A 293 24.08 20.13 15.82
N GLY A 294 23.80 18.95 15.30
CA GLY A 294 22.49 18.62 14.75
C GLY A 294 21.41 18.62 15.82
N SER A 295 21.68 18.03 16.99
CA SER A 295 20.77 18.05 18.13
C SER A 295 20.49 19.48 18.62
N ALA A 296 21.53 20.29 18.80
CA ALA A 296 21.37 21.68 19.24
C ALA A 296 20.57 22.52 18.23
N GLU A 297 20.79 22.31 16.94
CA GLU A 297 20.09 23.00 15.87
C GLU A 297 18.62 22.59 15.76
N LEU A 298 18.33 21.29 15.82
CA LEU A 298 16.95 20.79 15.82
C LEU A 298 16.19 21.28 17.05
N GLN A 299 16.84 21.33 18.22
CA GLN A 299 16.25 21.92 19.43
C GLN A 299 15.96 23.41 19.29
N HIS A 300 16.87 24.15 18.64
CA HIS A 300 16.66 25.58 18.37
C HIS A 300 15.50 25.81 17.40
N LEU A 301 15.39 24.98 16.36
CA LEU A 301 14.37 25.11 15.31
C LEU A 301 12.97 24.68 15.79
N LEU A 302 12.86 23.56 16.52
CA LEU A 302 11.57 22.96 16.87
C LEU A 302 11.16 23.16 18.33
N GLY A 303 12.03 23.74 19.17
CA GLY A 303 11.77 23.87 20.60
C GLY A 303 11.74 22.54 21.37
N ILE A 304 12.01 21.40 20.72
CA ILE A 304 12.00 20.06 21.31
C ILE A 304 13.35 19.36 21.19
N SER A 305 13.69 18.53 22.19
CA SER A 305 14.86 17.67 22.11
C SER A 305 14.53 16.39 21.33
N VAL A 306 15.21 16.19 20.20
CA VAL A 306 15.09 14.96 19.40
C VAL A 306 15.63 13.77 20.20
N ARG A 307 14.82 12.71 20.31
CA ARG A 307 15.12 11.53 21.15
C ARG A 307 15.61 10.31 20.38
N HIS A 308 15.40 10.32 19.07
CA HIS A 308 15.66 9.16 18.22
C HIS A 308 16.69 9.51 17.16
N TRP A 309 17.73 8.67 17.11
CA TRP A 309 18.75 8.75 16.08
C TRP A 309 18.39 7.85 14.90
N ALA A 310 18.43 8.42 13.70
CA ALA A 310 18.27 7.69 12.44
C ALA A 310 19.05 8.41 11.32
N ARG A 311 19.27 7.70 10.21
CA ARG A 311 19.91 8.21 8.99
C ARG A 311 19.47 7.40 7.78
N ARG A 312 19.58 7.95 6.56
CA ARG A 312 19.11 7.29 5.33
C ARG A 312 20.05 6.15 4.89
N ARG A 313 21.36 6.31 5.07
CA ARG A 313 22.41 5.31 4.78
C ARG A 313 23.65 5.59 5.61
#